data_AF-K0MB55-F1
#
_entry.id   AF-K0MB55-F1
#
_cell.length_a   1.000
_cell.length_b   1.000
_cell.length_c   1.000
_cell.angle_alpha   90.00
_cell.angle_beta   90.00
_cell.angle_gamma   90.00
#
_symmetry.space_group_name_H-M   'P 1'
#
loop_
_entity.id
_entity.type
_entity.pdbx_description
1 polymer ?
#
loop_
_entity_poly.entity_id
_entity_poly.type
_entity_poly.pdbx_seq_one_letter_code
_entity_poly.pdbx_strand_id
1 'polypeptide(L)'
;MIAVMKRDETPLLPDKRQTETQQLGARIAQMRHGLKLRQADVAARAGVSRSTAVLIEKGDPGRTLAQVLRYIHAMAPEVSLQMLLSGDVPALVALNARRRPQRVRATTKAELRDLDF
;
A
#
# COMPACT_ATOMS: atom_id res chain seq x y z
N MET A 1 -21.78 -4.57 -27.60
CA MET A 1 -20.78 -4.22 -26.57
C MET A 1 -21.51 -4.07 -25.24
N ILE A 2 -21.32 -5.00 -24.30
CA ILE A 2 -21.85 -4.83 -22.94
C ILE A 2 -20.87 -3.90 -22.22
N ALA A 3 -21.34 -2.72 -21.81
CA ALA A 3 -20.58 -1.87 -20.92
C ALA A 3 -20.33 -2.67 -19.64
N VAL A 4 -19.07 -3.04 -19.39
CA VAL A 4 -18.67 -3.63 -18.12
C VAL A 4 -18.79 -2.52 -17.09
N MET A 5 -19.99 -2.37 -16.51
CA MET A 5 -20.19 -1.50 -15.35
C MET A 5 -19.24 -1.96 -14.26
N LYS A 6 -18.59 -0.99 -13.62
CA LYS A 6 -17.69 -1.22 -12.48
C LYS A 6 -18.52 -1.91 -11.40
N ARG A 7 -18.27 -3.20 -11.17
CA ARG A 7 -18.99 -3.99 -10.16
C ARG A 7 -18.63 -3.42 -8.79
N ASP A 8 -19.64 -2.95 -8.06
CA ASP A 8 -19.43 -2.55 -6.67
C ASP A 8 -19.45 -3.82 -5.81
N GLU A 9 -18.28 -4.22 -5.36
CA GLU A 9 -18.09 -5.39 -4.50
C GLU A 9 -18.42 -5.06 -3.03
N THR A 10 -18.53 -3.78 -2.67
CA THR A 10 -18.76 -3.33 -1.29
C THR A 10 -20.04 -3.92 -0.66
N PRO A 11 -21.20 -3.92 -1.34
CA PRO A 11 -22.45 -4.46 -0.79
C PRO A 11 -22.43 -5.98 -0.62
N LEU A 12 -21.47 -6.67 -1.25
CA LEU A 12 -21.33 -8.12 -1.17
C LEU A 12 -20.52 -8.57 0.06
N LEU A 13 -19.87 -7.63 0.75
CA LEU A 13 -19.09 -7.89 1.95
C LEU A 13 -19.92 -7.61 3.21
N PRO A 14 -20.12 -8.60 4.11
CA PRO A 14 -20.73 -8.35 5.41
C PRO A 14 -19.94 -7.30 6.20
N ASP A 15 -20.62 -6.49 7.02
CA ASP A 15 -20.01 -5.35 7.74
C ASP A 15 -18.76 -5.73 8.55
N LYS A 16 -18.76 -6.92 9.17
CA LYS A 16 -17.59 -7.45 9.88
C LYS A 16 -16.36 -7.57 8.96
N ARG A 17 -16.55 -8.01 7.71
CA ARG A 17 -15.48 -8.11 6.71
C ARG A 17 -15.09 -6.74 6.15
N GLN A 18 -16.04 -5.80 6.04
CA GLN A 18 -15.69 -4.41 5.67
C GLN A 18 -14.74 -3.80 6.70
N THR A 19 -14.94 -4.08 7.98
CA THR A 19 -14.04 -3.63 9.05
C THR A 19 -12.63 -4.21 8.88
N GLU A 20 -12.50 -5.49 8.50
CA GLU A 20 -11.21 -6.12 8.21
C GLU A 20 -10.48 -5.44 7.03
N THR A 21 -11.22 -5.04 5.98
CA THR A 21 -10.62 -4.31 4.85
C THR A 21 -10.11 -2.93 5.24
N GLN A 22 -10.86 -2.18 6.07
CA GLN A 22 -10.41 -0.90 6.62
C GLN A 22 -9.17 -1.04 7.50
N GLN A 23 -9.12 -2.08 8.34
CA GLN A 23 -7.96 -2.38 9.18
C GLN A 23 -6.72 -2.71 8.34
N LEU A 24 -6.87 -3.48 7.27
CA LEU A 24 -5.79 -3.74 6.31
C LEU A 24 -5.28 -2.43 5.69
N GLY A 25 -6.17 -1.60 5.17
CA GLY A 25 -5.82 -0.30 4.59
C GLY A 25 -5.06 0.59 5.58
N ALA A 26 -5.55 0.68 6.82
CA ALA A 26 -4.90 1.45 7.88
C ALA A 26 -3.48 0.94 8.20
N ARG A 27 -3.27 -0.39 8.27
CA ARG A 27 -1.93 -0.97 8.49
C ARG A 27 -0.98 -0.70 7.34
N ILE A 28 -1.46 -0.78 6.10
CA ILE A 28 -0.67 -0.41 4.90
C ILE A 28 -0.25 1.06 4.98
N ALA A 29 -1.18 1.96 5.32
CA ALA A 29 -0.89 3.39 5.47
C ALA A 29 0.11 3.65 6.61
N GLN A 30 -0.07 3.00 7.77
CA GLN A 30 0.85 3.09 8.91
C GLN A 30 2.27 2.65 8.53
N MET A 31 2.41 1.53 7.81
CA MET A 31 3.71 1.08 7.30
C MET A 31 4.33 2.13 6.38
N ARG A 32 3.56 2.68 5.43
CA ARG A 32 4.05 3.75 4.53
C ARG A 32 4.55 4.96 5.33
N HIS A 33 3.79 5.39 6.34
CA HIS A 33 4.15 6.51 7.21
C HIS A 33 5.41 6.22 8.03
N GLY A 34 5.55 5.01 8.58
CA GLY A 34 6.75 4.56 9.30
C GLY A 34 8.00 4.55 8.42
N LEU A 35 7.84 4.23 7.14
CA LEU A 35 8.89 4.29 6.10
C LEU A 35 9.13 5.70 5.55
N LYS A 36 8.33 6.70 5.95
CA LYS A 36 8.38 8.09 5.46
C LYS A 36 8.25 8.22 3.95
N LEU A 37 7.48 7.32 3.32
CA LEU A 37 7.25 7.31 1.87
C LEU A 37 6.01 8.13 1.50
N ARG A 38 6.08 8.82 0.36
CA ARG A 38 4.90 9.49 -0.21
C ARG A 38 4.04 8.46 -0.95
N GLN A 39 2.73 8.58 -0.79
CA GLN A 39 1.77 7.69 -1.45
C GLN A 39 1.92 7.68 -2.99
N ALA A 40 2.23 8.83 -3.59
CA ALA A 40 2.44 8.94 -5.04
C ALA A 40 3.68 8.17 -5.52
N ASP A 41 4.76 8.18 -4.73
CA ASP A 41 6.02 7.50 -5.09
C ASP A 41 5.83 5.98 -5.01
N VAL A 42 5.16 5.49 -3.96
CA VAL A 42 4.81 4.07 -3.84
C VAL A 42 3.84 3.63 -4.94
N ALA A 43 2.86 4.47 -5.29
CA ALA A 43 1.92 4.17 -6.37
C ALA A 43 2.65 3.99 -7.71
N ALA A 44 3.58 4.90 -8.03
CA ALA A 44 4.41 4.79 -9.22
C ALA A 44 5.24 3.50 -9.22
N ARG A 45 5.87 3.17 -8.08
CA ARG A 45 6.65 1.93 -7.92
C ARG A 45 5.80 0.66 -8.01
N ALA A 46 4.56 0.69 -7.55
CA ALA A 46 3.66 -0.47 -7.60
C ALA A 46 2.99 -0.66 -8.98
N GLY A 47 3.24 0.24 -9.93
CA GLY A 47 2.55 0.27 -11.22
C GLY A 47 1.05 0.48 -11.06
N VAL A 48 0.64 1.33 -10.12
CA VAL A 48 -0.78 1.68 -9.88
C VAL A 48 -1.00 3.18 -9.93
N SER A 49 -2.24 3.58 -10.25
CA SER A 49 -2.60 5.00 -10.21
C SER A 49 -2.56 5.54 -8.77
N ARG A 50 -2.34 6.86 -8.61
CA ARG A 50 -2.44 7.52 -7.30
C ARG A 50 -3.81 7.30 -6.66
N SER A 51 -4.89 7.34 -7.43
CA SER A 51 -6.25 7.03 -6.94
C SER A 51 -6.38 5.59 -6.44
N THR A 52 -5.72 4.63 -7.11
CA THR A 52 -5.69 3.24 -6.65
C THR A 52 -4.97 3.12 -5.32
N ALA A 53 -3.84 3.79 -5.13
CA ALA A 53 -3.12 3.82 -3.86
C ALA A 53 -3.95 4.43 -2.72
N VAL A 54 -4.67 5.53 -2.98
CA VAL A 54 -5.63 6.10 -2.02
C VAL A 54 -6.66 5.07 -1.59
N LEU A 55 -7.22 4.32 -2.54
CA LEU A 55 -8.27 3.35 -2.26
C LEU A 55 -7.73 2.11 -1.55
N ILE A 56 -6.51 1.66 -1.86
CA ILE A 56 -5.83 0.59 -1.11
C ILE A 56 -5.66 1.00 0.36
N GLU A 57 -5.16 2.21 0.62
CA GLU A 57 -4.94 2.69 1.99
C GLU A 57 -6.25 3.00 2.74
N LYS A 58 -7.35 3.24 2.03
CA LYS A 58 -8.69 3.31 2.61
C LYS A 58 -9.31 1.94 2.91
N GLY A 59 -8.69 0.85 2.42
CA GLY A 59 -9.24 -0.49 2.58
C GLY A 59 -10.40 -0.78 1.62
N ASP A 60 -10.40 -0.21 0.41
CA ASP A 60 -11.45 -0.44 -0.58
C ASP A 60 -11.48 -1.93 -1.00
N PRO A 61 -12.59 -2.66 -0.78
CA PRO A 61 -12.68 -4.10 -1.10
C PRO A 61 -12.64 -4.39 -2.60
N GLY A 62 -12.91 -3.39 -3.44
CA GLY A 62 -12.80 -3.50 -4.90
C GLY A 62 -11.37 -3.43 -5.43
N ARG A 63 -10.35 -3.47 -4.57
CA ARG A 63 -8.94 -3.61 -4.98
C ARG A 63 -8.57 -5.07 -5.08
N THR A 64 -7.90 -5.41 -6.18
CA THR A 64 -7.42 -6.78 -6.38
C THR A 64 -6.32 -7.12 -5.38
N LEU A 65 -6.24 -8.39 -4.97
CA LEU A 65 -5.15 -8.86 -4.12
C LEU A 65 -3.77 -8.58 -4.76
N ALA A 66 -3.65 -8.72 -6.08
CA ALA A 66 -2.42 -8.41 -6.81
C ALA A 66 -2.00 -6.93 -6.68
N GLN A 67 -2.94 -5.98 -6.76
CA GLN A 67 -2.65 -4.55 -6.53
C GLN A 67 -2.17 -4.30 -5.11
N VAL A 68 -2.82 -4.91 -4.12
CA VAL A 68 -2.42 -4.80 -2.71
C VAL A 68 -1.02 -5.34 -2.49
N LEU A 69 -0.72 -6.54 -3.01
CA LEU A 69 0.59 -7.17 -2.87
C LEU A 69 1.70 -6.38 -3.57
N ARG A 70 1.47 -5.89 -4.80
CA ARG A 70 2.44 -4.99 -5.46
C ARG A 70 2.69 -3.71 -4.69
N TYR A 71 1.64 -3.14 -4.08
CA TYR A 71 1.75 -1.93 -3.28
C TYR A 71 2.55 -2.15 -1.99
N ILE A 72 2.38 -3.30 -1.33
CA ILE A 72 3.20 -3.71 -0.17
C ILE A 72 4.66 -3.93 -0.60
N HIS A 73 4.87 -4.71 -1.67
CA HIS A 73 6.19 -5.03 -2.20
C HIS A 73 6.99 -3.76 -2.58
N ALA A 74 6.32 -2.78 -3.20
CA ALA A 74 6.93 -1.50 -3.58
C ALA A 74 7.43 -0.65 -2.39
N MET A 75 6.95 -0.93 -1.17
CA MET A 75 7.40 -0.27 0.06
C MET A 75 8.47 -1.08 0.78
N ALA A 76 8.25 -2.39 0.91
CA ALA A 76 9.11 -3.30 1.64
C ALA A 76 8.98 -4.73 1.08
N PRO A 77 9.87 -5.14 0.16
CA PRO A 77 9.83 -6.45 -0.50
C PRO A 77 9.84 -7.65 0.48
N GLU A 78 10.50 -7.48 1.62
CA GLU A 78 10.65 -8.50 2.65
C GLU A 78 9.36 -8.72 3.49
N VAL A 79 8.39 -7.79 3.39
CA VAL A 79 7.17 -7.81 4.20
C VAL A 79 6.09 -8.61 3.49
N SER A 80 5.73 -9.75 4.07
CA SER A 80 4.58 -10.53 3.61
C SER A 80 3.26 -9.93 4.09
N LEU A 81 2.17 -10.21 3.37
CA LEU A 81 0.82 -9.84 3.80
C LEU A 81 0.48 -10.44 5.18
N GLN A 82 0.90 -11.68 5.43
CA GLN A 82 0.69 -12.34 6.73
C GLN A 82 1.35 -11.56 7.86
N MET A 83 2.61 -11.14 7.69
CA MET A 83 3.35 -10.38 8.70
C MET A 83 2.69 -9.02 8.98
N LEU A 84 2.16 -8.36 7.94
CA LEU A 84 1.37 -7.13 8.07
C LEU A 84 0.09 -7.36 8.89
N LEU A 85 -0.61 -8.49 8.65
CA LEU A 85 -1.89 -8.81 9.29
C LEU A 85 -1.74 -9.28 10.75
N SER A 86 -0.67 -10.01 11.07
CA SER A 86 -0.37 -10.44 12.44
C SER A 86 -0.02 -9.28 13.37
N GLY A 87 0.26 -8.09 12.83
CA GLY A 87 0.70 -6.96 13.65
C GLY A 87 2.15 -7.10 14.13
N ASP A 88 2.96 -7.93 13.48
CA ASP A 88 4.39 -8.16 13.78
C ASP A 88 5.30 -7.04 13.23
N VAL A 89 4.68 -5.95 12.76
CA VAL A 89 5.33 -4.76 12.18
C VAL A 89 5.97 -3.79 13.20
N PRO A 90 5.78 -3.84 14.54
CA PRO A 90 6.50 -2.98 15.48
C PRO A 90 8.03 -3.00 15.29
N ALA A 91 8.58 -4.13 14.84
CA ALA A 91 9.99 -4.26 14.49
C ALA A 91 10.42 -3.46 13.24
N LEU A 92 9.52 -3.27 12.26
CA LEU A 92 9.81 -2.61 10.98
C LEU A 92 9.91 -1.08 11.09
N VAL A 93 9.10 -0.47 11.95
CA VAL A 93 9.17 0.99 12.21
C VAL A 93 10.40 1.32 13.06
N ALA A 94 10.73 0.46 14.04
CA ALA A 94 11.91 0.61 14.89
C ALA A 94 13.24 0.44 14.14
N LEU A 95 13.32 -0.48 13.17
CA LEU A 95 14.53 -0.69 12.36
C LEU A 95 14.84 0.51 11.44
N ASN A 96 13.79 1.15 10.91
CA ASN A 96 13.93 2.32 10.03
C ASN A 96 14.24 3.62 10.79
N ALA A 97 13.77 3.77 12.03
CA ALA A 97 14.14 4.89 12.89
C ALA A 97 15.64 4.93 13.24
N ARG A 98 16.33 3.78 13.20
CA ARG A 98 17.75 3.64 13.56
C ARG A 98 18.73 3.82 12.38
N ARG A 99 18.27 3.96 11.12
CA ARG A 99 19.14 3.74 9.94
C ARG A 99 19.69 4.93 9.14
N ARG A 100 19.31 6.22 9.28
CA ARG A 100 20.12 7.43 8.87
C ARG A 100 19.36 8.79 8.90
N PRO A 101 20.09 9.93 8.90
CA PRO A 101 19.57 11.24 9.31
C PRO A 101 18.87 12.02 8.19
N GLN A 102 17.98 12.91 8.65
CA GLN A 102 17.60 14.21 8.10
C GLN A 102 17.08 14.31 6.64
N ARG A 103 15.76 14.53 6.56
CA ARG A 103 14.94 15.03 5.44
C ARG A 103 15.00 14.22 4.12
N VAL A 104 13.92 13.47 3.87
CA VAL A 104 13.65 12.81 2.59
C VAL A 104 13.36 13.88 1.52
N ARG A 105 14.26 14.03 0.55
CA ARG A 105 14.03 14.82 -0.68
C ARG A 105 13.08 14.05 -1.60
N ALA A 106 12.26 14.76 -2.38
CA ALA A 106 11.41 14.14 -3.39
C ALA A 106 12.27 13.41 -4.43
N THR A 107 11.98 12.14 -4.71
CA THR A 107 12.61 11.38 -5.79
C THR A 107 12.22 11.98 -7.14
N THR A 108 13.19 12.14 -8.02
CA THR A 108 13.00 12.72 -9.36
C THR A 108 12.41 11.71 -10.33
N LYS A 109 11.81 12.20 -11.42
CA LYS A 109 11.24 11.34 -12.49
C LYS A 109 12.31 10.48 -13.20
N ALA A 110 13.59 10.84 -13.09
CA ALA A 110 14.69 10.02 -13.59
C ALA A 110 14.96 8.83 -12.67
N GLU A 111 15.12 9.07 -11.37
CA GLU A 111 15.36 8.02 -10.37
C GLU A 111 14.19 7.03 -10.25
N LEU A 112 12.96 7.45 -10.57
CA LEU A 112 11.79 6.56 -10.64
C LEU A 112 11.84 5.58 -11.83
N ARG A 113 12.58 5.89 -12.90
CA ARG A 113 12.71 5.05 -14.10
C ARG A 113 13.81 3.98 -13.95
N ASP A 114 14.78 4.21 -13.07
CA ASP A 114 15.89 3.29 -12.80
C ASP A 114 15.55 2.26 -11.70
N LEU A 115 14.29 2.22 -11.27
CA LEU A 115 13.80 1.16 -10.40
C LEU A 115 13.39 0.00 -11.30
N ASP A 116 14.24 -1.02 -11.39
CA ASP A 116 13.92 -2.27 -12.06
C ASP A 116 12.70 -2.91 -11.38
N PHE A 117 11.63 -3.15 -12.16
CA PHE A 117 10.41 -3.85 -11.76
C PHE A 117 10.36 -5.25 -12.37
#